data_AF-A0A820PBT5-F1
#
_entry.id   AF-A0A820PBT5-F1
#
_cell.length_a   1.000
_cell.length_b   1.000
_cell.length_c   1.000
_cell.angle_alpha   90.00
_cell.angle_beta   90.00
_cell.angle_gamma   90.00
#
_symmetry.space_group_name_H-M   'P 1'
#
loop_
_entity.id
_entity.type
_entity.pdbx_description
1 polymer ?
#
loop_
_entity_poly.entity_id
_entity_poly.type
_entity_poly.pdbx_seq_one_letter_code
_entity_poly.pdbx_strand_id
1 'polypeptide(L)'
;MFRKVILFFLLCQENNVLCIIPLSSYVTTGIQHYLQPFISGDDQHIPLYTGCKPVNSEFNITDLNCDLAVPNKIYLPDSLKSAGENQLQSILKHYESMNITLIELWPTLGAFGFYTWVYARIFHDDTHWIWLNSSSITFSSTVDSPLNESEYPEPYLPQLLLTSNADDHFAIFADVLSLPSLYMKNAFGDCLWTSANYTSALNQPQITKLYSGWLPLEKMNEIDQDLNHNICVVLPQPFHVNGKPYSLFINIKQDNSFQWPSNISWYTIPSPSSNDILKTKPVSDVWYNDLQWPTTFADEWKSNMYRLTGMQPLQYENKTEIYLTRKSSIQTDNQLMHLIDYLIEQYNKLNIQTEKQIFYWRNTTQANLIVYIPARGSYRCHEPVVFIDHIDTAFEADTFDDTGERRSTPGADDNVSGLIALLQSAAILQKTQENACRDIWDVFMDDDLWYMITNQPIYHIQ
;
A
#
# COMPACT_ATOMS: atom_id res chain seq x y z
N MET A 1 -28.32 -10.22 -24.52
CA MET A 1 -27.94 -11.64 -24.63
C MET A 1 -27.36 -12.02 -23.27
N PHE A 2 -28.17 -12.59 -22.38
CA PHE A 2 -27.83 -12.80 -20.97
C PHE A 2 -26.72 -13.86 -20.82
N ARG A 3 -25.51 -13.44 -20.43
CA ARG A 3 -24.48 -14.36 -19.94
C ARG A 3 -24.72 -14.58 -18.45
N LYS A 4 -24.91 -15.85 -18.09
CA LYS A 4 -25.02 -16.34 -16.71
C LYS A 4 -23.71 -16.06 -15.98
N VAL A 5 -23.76 -15.25 -14.93
CA VAL A 5 -22.69 -15.17 -13.92
C VAL A 5 -22.82 -16.42 -13.05
N ILE A 6 -21.81 -17.28 -13.12
CA ILE A 6 -21.70 -18.48 -12.29
C ILE A 6 -21.05 -18.04 -10.99
N LEU A 7 -21.84 -17.94 -9.91
CA LEU A 7 -21.31 -17.90 -8.54
C LEU A 7 -20.67 -19.27 -8.24
N PHE A 8 -19.38 -19.29 -7.90
CA PHE A 8 -18.75 -20.48 -7.32
C PHE A 8 -19.04 -20.52 -5.82
N PHE A 9 -19.88 -21.48 -5.39
CA PHE A 9 -19.97 -21.91 -4.00
C PHE A 9 -19.09 -23.16 -3.83
N LEU A 10 -18.14 -23.14 -2.90
CA LEU A 10 -17.51 -24.36 -2.42
C LEU A 10 -18.51 -25.07 -1.49
N LEU A 11 -19.25 -26.03 -2.06
CA LEU A 11 -20.11 -26.95 -1.32
C LEU A 11 -19.23 -28.02 -0.66
N CYS A 12 -18.89 -27.82 0.61
CA CYS A 12 -18.48 -28.94 1.47
C CYS A 12 -19.74 -29.69 1.90
N GLN A 13 -20.02 -30.83 1.28
CA GLN A 13 -21.18 -31.65 1.58
C GLN A 13 -20.79 -32.78 2.56
N GLU A 14 -20.48 -32.42 3.80
CA GLU A 14 -20.58 -33.36 4.92
C GLU A 14 -21.27 -32.66 6.10
N ASN A 15 -22.40 -33.22 6.56
CA ASN A 15 -23.14 -32.88 7.79
C ASN A 15 -24.10 -31.67 7.85
N ASN A 16 -24.74 -31.25 6.75
CA ASN A 16 -25.86 -30.26 6.80
C ASN A 16 -25.53 -28.90 7.45
N VAL A 17 -24.26 -28.52 7.58
CA VAL A 17 -23.84 -27.18 8.02
C VAL A 17 -23.49 -26.37 6.78
N LEU A 18 -24.22 -25.28 6.54
CA LEU A 18 -23.89 -24.31 5.49
C LEU A 18 -22.73 -23.44 5.98
N CYS A 19 -21.50 -23.82 5.63
CA CYS A 19 -20.35 -22.93 5.78
C CYS A 19 -20.33 -21.92 4.63
N ILE A 20 -20.65 -20.66 4.94
CA ILE A 20 -20.38 -19.53 4.03
C ILE A 20 -18.96 -19.08 4.34
N ILE A 21 -18.01 -19.44 3.47
CA ILE A 21 -16.67 -18.85 3.49
C ILE A 21 -16.72 -17.66 2.52
N PRO A 22 -16.54 -16.41 2.98
CA PRO A 22 -16.45 -15.27 2.08
C PRO A 22 -15.22 -15.43 1.18
N LEU A 23 -15.45 -15.40 -0.14
CA LEU A 23 -14.44 -15.61 -1.18
C LEU A 23 -13.43 -14.44 -1.30
N SER A 24 -13.54 -13.40 -0.46
CA SER A 24 -12.50 -12.38 -0.30
C SER A 24 -11.28 -12.87 0.52
N SER A 25 -11.38 -14.04 1.15
CA SER A 25 -10.29 -14.64 1.92
C SER A 25 -9.57 -15.73 1.13
N TYR A 26 -8.80 -15.33 0.12
CA TYR A 26 -7.61 -16.11 -0.26
C TYR A 26 -6.57 -15.96 0.86
N VAL A 27 -6.75 -16.76 1.92
CA VAL A 27 -5.70 -16.97 2.91
C VAL A 27 -4.65 -17.86 2.25
N THR A 28 -3.68 -17.26 1.57
CA THR A 28 -2.38 -17.89 1.37
C THR A 28 -1.72 -17.98 2.74
N THR A 29 -2.05 -19.04 3.46
CA THR A 29 -1.36 -19.47 4.67
C THR A 29 0.10 -19.70 4.28
N GLY A 30 1.01 -19.00 4.95
CA GLY A 30 2.44 -19.03 4.65
C GLY A 30 3.13 -17.69 4.81
N ILE A 31 2.77 -16.86 5.80
CA ILE A 31 3.49 -15.59 6.05
C ILE A 31 3.72 -15.44 7.55
N GLN A 32 4.81 -16.05 7.99
CA GLN A 32 5.49 -15.75 9.25
C GLN A 32 6.69 -14.82 8.98
N HIS A 33 6.48 -13.78 8.18
CA HIS A 33 7.39 -12.65 8.04
C HIS A 33 6.62 -11.36 8.36
N TYR A 34 6.66 -11.02 9.66
CA TYR A 34 6.40 -9.71 10.26
C TYR A 34 5.59 -8.71 9.42
N LEU A 35 4.26 -8.72 9.61
CA LEU A 35 3.34 -7.59 9.44
C LEU A 35 3.88 -6.51 8.47
N GLN A 36 3.88 -6.83 7.18
CA GLN A 36 3.64 -5.83 6.16
C GLN A 36 2.17 -6.01 5.74
N PRO A 37 1.36 -4.95 5.80
CA PRO A 37 -0.01 -5.00 5.33
C PRO A 37 -0.01 -5.29 3.82
N PHE A 38 -1.08 -5.92 3.34
CA PHE A 38 -1.35 -6.06 1.92
C PHE A 38 -1.41 -4.66 1.30
N ILE A 39 -0.53 -4.38 0.35
CA ILE A 39 -0.45 -3.09 -0.36
C ILE A 39 -0.90 -3.36 -1.79
N SER A 40 -1.99 -2.72 -2.23
CA SER A 40 -2.29 -2.56 -3.65
C SER A 40 -1.16 -1.73 -4.24
N GLY A 41 -0.34 -2.34 -5.10
CA GLY A 41 1.00 -1.83 -5.35
C GLY A 41 1.11 -0.71 -6.38
N ASP A 42 0.04 -0.26 -7.03
CA ASP A 42 0.17 0.85 -7.99
C ASP A 42 0.38 2.21 -7.30
N ASP A 43 -0.08 2.40 -6.06
CA ASP A 43 -0.27 3.76 -5.59
C ASP A 43 0.87 4.34 -4.76
N GLN A 44 1.69 3.56 -4.02
CA GLN A 44 2.81 4.12 -3.24
C GLN A 44 3.99 3.18 -3.03
N HIS A 45 5.18 3.63 -3.45
CA HIS A 45 6.44 2.94 -3.20
C HIS A 45 6.92 3.25 -1.78
N ILE A 46 6.27 2.62 -0.80
CA ILE A 46 6.72 2.64 0.59
C ILE A 46 8.16 2.12 0.63
N PRO A 47 9.10 2.86 1.24
CA PRO A 47 10.48 2.41 1.30
C PRO A 47 10.56 1.08 2.04
N LEU A 48 11.41 0.17 1.55
CA LEU A 48 11.68 -1.07 2.28
C LEU A 48 12.37 -0.77 3.61
N TYR A 49 11.99 -1.47 4.68
CA TYR A 49 12.60 -1.30 6.01
C TYR A 49 13.39 -2.55 6.40
N THR A 50 14.65 -2.37 6.79
CA THR A 50 15.48 -3.41 7.40
C THR A 50 15.96 -2.96 8.78
N GLY A 51 15.91 -3.87 9.77
CA GLY A 51 16.22 -3.54 11.16
C GLY A 51 15.08 -2.80 11.88
N CYS A 52 15.38 -1.74 12.63
CA CYS A 52 14.36 -0.95 13.34
C CYS A 52 13.39 -0.23 12.39
N LYS A 53 12.09 -0.43 12.60
CA LYS A 53 11.03 0.33 11.92
C LYS A 53 10.75 1.65 12.67
N PRO A 54 10.34 2.74 11.98
CA PRO A 54 9.99 4.03 12.60
C PRO A 54 8.93 3.91 13.72
N VAL A 55 7.92 3.06 13.51
CA VAL A 55 6.86 2.76 14.48
C VAL A 55 7.42 2.31 15.85
N ASN A 56 8.56 1.62 15.87
CA ASN A 56 9.17 1.19 17.13
C ASN A 56 9.67 2.38 17.97
N SER A 57 10.10 3.46 17.31
CA SER A 57 10.60 4.67 17.97
C SER A 57 9.48 5.61 18.44
N GLU A 58 8.38 5.70 17.70
CA GLU A 58 7.25 6.57 18.05
C GLU A 58 6.39 6.01 19.19
N PHE A 59 6.15 4.71 19.19
CA PHE A 59 5.30 4.06 20.20
C PHE A 59 6.07 3.53 21.39
N ASN A 60 7.38 3.83 21.47
CA ASN A 60 8.27 3.36 22.53
C ASN A 60 8.17 1.84 22.74
N ILE A 61 7.92 1.11 21.64
CA ILE A 61 7.75 -0.35 21.65
C ILE A 61 9.14 -0.95 21.84
N THR A 62 9.43 -1.35 23.07
CA THR A 62 10.70 -1.96 23.46
C THR A 62 10.85 -3.42 22.99
N ASP A 63 9.93 -3.95 22.18
CA ASP A 63 9.94 -5.37 21.80
C ASP A 63 10.81 -5.71 20.57
N LEU A 64 11.89 -6.42 20.92
CA LEU A 64 12.47 -7.64 20.35
C LEU A 64 13.49 -7.65 19.21
N ASN A 65 13.78 -6.57 18.47
CA ASN A 65 14.88 -6.67 17.47
C ASN A 65 15.67 -5.40 17.15
N CYS A 66 15.39 -4.27 17.79
CA CYS A 66 16.26 -3.10 17.62
C CYS A 66 17.66 -3.32 18.19
N ASP A 67 17.77 -4.05 19.30
CA ASP A 67 19.06 -4.42 19.92
C ASP A 67 19.79 -5.54 19.15
N LEU A 68 19.10 -6.23 18.23
CA LEU A 68 19.66 -7.26 17.34
C LEU A 68 19.94 -6.73 15.93
N ALA A 69 19.64 -5.46 15.66
CA ALA A 69 20.13 -4.78 14.48
C ALA A 69 21.66 -4.74 14.58
N VAL A 70 22.32 -5.70 13.93
CA VAL A 70 23.79 -5.68 13.81
C VAL A 70 24.12 -4.39 13.08
N PRO A 71 24.80 -3.43 13.73
CA PRO A 71 25.11 -2.17 13.09
C PRO A 71 25.83 -2.46 11.77
N ASN A 72 25.33 -1.84 10.70
CA ASN A 72 25.88 -1.93 9.35
C ASN A 72 25.62 -3.22 8.56
N LYS A 73 24.86 -4.21 9.06
CA LYS A 73 24.51 -5.41 8.27
C LYS A 73 23.09 -5.34 7.71
N ILE A 74 22.96 -5.52 6.41
CA ILE A 74 21.68 -5.40 5.67
C ILE A 74 21.24 -6.80 5.26
N TYR A 75 20.00 -7.19 5.56
CA TYR A 75 19.48 -8.51 5.22
C TYR A 75 18.47 -8.38 4.06
N LEU A 76 18.78 -8.99 2.92
CA LEU A 76 17.93 -8.94 1.72
C LEU A 76 17.68 -10.36 1.18
N PRO A 77 16.52 -10.62 0.58
CA PRO A 77 16.24 -11.92 -0.03
C PRO A 77 17.15 -12.21 -1.25
N ASP A 78 17.52 -13.48 -1.45
CA ASP A 78 18.35 -13.93 -2.60
C ASP A 78 17.70 -13.60 -3.96
N SER A 79 16.36 -13.55 -4.03
CA SER A 79 15.63 -13.18 -5.26
C SER A 79 15.96 -11.76 -5.72
N LEU A 80 16.16 -10.82 -4.79
CA LEU A 80 16.62 -9.47 -5.12
C LEU A 80 18.02 -9.48 -5.70
N LYS A 81 18.92 -10.32 -5.18
CA LYS A 81 20.28 -10.41 -5.71
C LYS A 81 20.28 -10.77 -7.19
N SER A 82 19.55 -11.83 -7.54
CA SER A 82 19.46 -12.30 -8.93
C SER A 82 18.77 -11.28 -9.84
N ALA A 83 17.68 -10.64 -9.37
CA ALA A 83 17.04 -9.56 -10.13
C ALA A 83 18.01 -8.41 -10.40
N GLY A 84 18.69 -7.93 -9.35
CA GLY A 84 19.63 -6.82 -9.44
C GLY A 84 20.85 -7.14 -10.32
N GLU A 85 21.34 -8.37 -10.31
CA GLU A 85 22.44 -8.77 -11.19
C GLU A 85 22.04 -8.70 -12.67
N ASN A 86 20.85 -9.18 -13.03
CA ASN A 86 20.36 -9.14 -14.42
C ASN A 86 20.00 -7.73 -14.89
N GLN A 87 19.34 -6.96 -14.02
CA GLN A 87 18.98 -5.56 -14.28
C GLN A 87 20.24 -4.70 -14.46
N LEU A 88 21.23 -4.85 -13.57
CA LEU A 88 22.50 -4.12 -13.63
C LEU A 88 23.28 -4.43 -14.91
N GLN A 89 23.36 -5.70 -15.32
CA GLN A 89 24.00 -6.07 -16.59
C GLN A 89 23.32 -5.39 -17.79
N SER A 90 21.99 -5.28 -17.77
CA SER A 90 21.23 -4.58 -18.82
C SER A 90 21.55 -3.08 -18.86
N ILE A 91 21.66 -2.44 -17.69
CA ILE A 91 22.06 -1.03 -17.57
C ILE A 91 23.49 -0.81 -18.06
N LEU A 92 24.45 -1.64 -17.63
CA LEU A 92 25.85 -1.52 -18.05
C LEU A 92 26.02 -1.73 -19.55
N LYS A 93 25.26 -2.66 -20.14
CA LYS A 93 25.23 -2.86 -21.59
C LYS A 93 24.69 -1.64 -22.33
N HIS A 94 23.64 -1.00 -21.80
CA HIS A 94 23.08 0.20 -22.41
C HIS A 94 24.09 1.36 -22.42
N TYR A 95 24.89 1.49 -21.36
CA TYR A 95 25.93 2.52 -21.23
C TYR A 95 27.34 2.00 -21.50
N GLU A 96 27.51 0.99 -22.36
CA GLU A 96 28.81 0.35 -22.60
C GLU A 96 29.89 1.31 -23.14
N SER A 97 29.48 2.42 -23.76
CA SER A 97 30.39 3.47 -24.24
C SER A 97 30.82 4.46 -23.15
N MET A 98 30.23 4.39 -21.96
CA MET A 98 30.55 5.25 -20.82
C MET A 98 31.45 4.49 -19.85
N ASN A 99 32.43 5.18 -19.30
CA ASN A 99 33.28 4.64 -18.24
C ASN A 99 32.60 4.87 -16.89
N ILE A 100 31.69 3.96 -16.54
CA ILE A 100 30.96 3.97 -15.28
C ILE A 100 31.87 3.38 -14.20
N THR A 101 32.04 4.09 -13.09
CA THR A 101 32.85 3.63 -11.95
C THR A 101 32.03 3.32 -10.71
N LEU A 102 30.87 3.97 -10.56
CA LEU A 102 29.97 3.77 -9.43
C LEU A 102 28.51 3.87 -9.87
N ILE A 103 27.63 3.09 -9.23
CA ILE A 103 26.17 3.17 -9.44
C ILE A 103 25.50 3.27 -8.07
N GLU A 104 24.57 4.23 -7.93
CA GLU A 104 23.69 4.35 -6.78
C GLU A 104 22.36 3.65 -7.04
N LEU A 105 21.95 2.80 -6.10
CA LEU A 105 20.74 1.99 -6.19
C LEU A 105 20.19 1.59 -4.81
N TRP A 106 18.95 1.15 -4.75
CA TRP A 106 18.36 0.54 -3.54
C TRP A 106 17.24 -0.44 -3.88
N PRO A 107 16.96 -1.43 -3.00
CA PRO A 107 15.84 -2.32 -3.19
C PRO A 107 14.51 -1.58 -2.94
N THR A 108 13.46 -1.99 -3.64
CA THR A 108 12.09 -1.49 -3.47
C THR A 108 11.06 -2.58 -3.77
N LEU A 109 9.77 -2.28 -3.56
CA LEU A 109 8.66 -3.10 -4.00
C LEU A 109 8.07 -2.54 -5.30
N GLY A 110 7.89 -3.43 -6.27
CA GLY A 110 7.18 -3.18 -7.51
C GLY A 110 5.67 -3.05 -7.30
N ALA A 111 4.96 -2.66 -8.36
CA ALA A 111 3.52 -2.46 -8.34
C ALA A 111 2.68 -3.72 -8.02
N PHE A 112 3.29 -4.89 -8.13
CA PHE A 112 2.65 -6.16 -7.80
C PHE A 112 3.20 -6.78 -6.51
N GLY A 113 3.88 -5.99 -5.68
CA GLY A 113 4.52 -6.46 -4.44
C GLY A 113 5.77 -7.31 -4.65
N PHE A 114 6.25 -7.46 -5.88
CA PHE A 114 7.52 -8.14 -6.16
C PHE A 114 8.70 -7.26 -5.80
N TYR A 115 9.70 -7.83 -5.16
CA TYR A 115 10.94 -7.12 -4.88
C TYR A 115 11.71 -6.78 -6.17
N THR A 116 12.13 -5.53 -6.32
CA THR A 116 12.94 -5.05 -7.44
C THR A 116 13.95 -4.00 -6.96
N TRP A 117 14.66 -3.33 -7.86
CA TRP A 117 15.64 -2.30 -7.56
C TRP A 117 15.28 -0.96 -8.19
N VAL A 118 15.60 0.12 -7.50
CA VAL A 118 15.72 1.47 -8.05
C VAL A 118 17.18 1.68 -8.45
N TYR A 119 17.45 2.07 -9.69
CA TYR A 119 18.78 2.53 -10.09
C TYR A 119 18.72 4.04 -10.36
N ALA A 120 19.27 4.83 -9.45
CA ALA A 120 19.06 6.27 -9.47
C ALA A 120 20.04 7.00 -10.42
N ARG A 121 21.34 6.76 -10.24
CA ARG A 121 22.37 7.52 -10.96
C ARG A 121 23.68 6.75 -11.05
N ILE A 122 24.48 7.14 -12.04
CA ILE A 122 25.79 6.58 -12.33
C ILE A 122 26.86 7.65 -12.15
N PHE A 123 28.03 7.26 -11.67
CA PHE A 123 29.20 8.12 -11.58
C PHE A 123 30.09 7.82 -12.79
N HIS A 124 30.30 8.85 -13.60
CA HIS A 124 30.98 8.74 -14.89
C HIS A 124 32.37 9.36 -14.82
N ASP A 125 33.38 8.63 -15.32
CA ASP A 125 34.78 9.07 -15.40
C ASP A 125 35.38 9.54 -14.06
N ASP A 126 34.84 9.08 -12.93
CA ASP A 126 35.17 9.58 -11.59
C ASP A 126 35.01 11.11 -11.40
N THR A 127 34.20 11.76 -12.23
CA THR A 127 34.11 13.23 -12.27
C THR A 127 32.75 13.76 -11.85
N HIS A 128 31.65 13.14 -12.28
CA HIS A 128 30.31 13.65 -12.03
C HIS A 128 29.25 12.55 -12.03
N TRP A 129 28.14 12.85 -11.36
CA TRP A 129 26.95 12.01 -11.34
C TRP A 129 26.04 12.33 -12.53
N ILE A 130 25.51 11.30 -13.15
CA ILE A 130 24.52 11.35 -14.22
C ILE A 130 23.29 10.59 -13.74
N TRP A 131 22.12 11.23 -13.77
CA TRP A 131 20.87 10.57 -13.44
C TRP A 131 20.47 9.63 -14.57
N LEU A 132 20.04 8.43 -14.19
CA LEU A 132 19.46 7.50 -15.15
C LEU A 132 18.10 8.03 -15.62
N ASN A 133 17.70 7.67 -16.84
CA ASN A 133 16.44 8.13 -17.42
C ASN A 133 15.68 6.94 -18.00
N SER A 134 14.49 6.68 -17.49
CA SER A 134 13.61 5.60 -17.95
C SER A 134 13.33 5.65 -19.45
N SER A 135 13.25 6.84 -20.05
CA SER A 135 13.04 7.00 -21.50
C SER A 135 14.22 6.56 -22.36
N SER A 136 15.41 6.37 -21.77
CA SER A 136 16.61 5.93 -22.51
C SER A 136 16.81 4.42 -22.51
N ILE A 137 16.29 3.70 -21.50
CA ILE A 137 16.57 2.27 -21.31
C ILE A 137 15.28 1.48 -21.45
N THR A 138 15.18 0.67 -22.50
CA THR A 138 14.12 -0.33 -22.64
C THR A 138 14.58 -1.65 -22.03
N PHE A 139 13.88 -2.12 -21.00
CA PHE A 139 13.99 -3.50 -20.55
C PHE A 139 13.10 -4.37 -21.43
N SER A 140 13.59 -5.56 -21.77
CA SER A 140 12.85 -6.54 -22.57
C SER A 140 11.90 -7.34 -21.67
N SER A 141 11.01 -6.70 -20.92
CA SER A 141 9.97 -7.43 -20.21
C SER A 141 8.74 -7.55 -21.13
N THR A 142 8.23 -8.78 -21.26
CA THR A 142 6.94 -9.06 -21.92
C THR A 142 5.82 -9.20 -20.89
N VAL A 143 6.03 -8.65 -19.69
CA VAL A 143 5.22 -8.93 -18.52
C VAL A 143 4.07 -7.92 -18.42
N ASP A 144 3.11 -8.03 -19.34
CA ASP A 144 1.75 -7.51 -19.12
C ASP A 144 0.91 -8.49 -18.26
N SER A 145 1.50 -9.58 -17.78
CA SER A 145 0.81 -10.64 -17.05
C SER A 145 1.52 -11.02 -15.74
N PRO A 146 0.90 -10.81 -14.57
CA PRO A 146 1.47 -11.15 -13.26
C PRO A 146 1.64 -12.66 -13.01
N LEU A 147 1.34 -13.51 -14.00
CA LEU A 147 1.36 -14.98 -13.87
C LEU A 147 2.58 -15.67 -14.51
N ASN A 148 3.48 -14.94 -15.17
CA ASN A 148 4.74 -15.51 -15.68
C ASN A 148 5.87 -15.29 -14.65
N GLU A 149 5.94 -16.19 -13.66
CA GLU A 149 6.97 -16.22 -12.60
C GLU A 149 8.42 -16.38 -13.12
N SER A 150 8.62 -16.57 -14.42
CA SER A 150 9.94 -16.82 -15.01
C SER A 150 10.74 -15.57 -15.38
N GLU A 151 10.16 -14.37 -15.26
CA GLU A 151 10.82 -13.10 -15.61
C GLU A 151 10.98 -12.21 -14.37
N TYR A 152 12.17 -11.61 -14.23
CA TYR A 152 12.45 -10.66 -13.15
C TYR A 152 11.63 -9.38 -13.34
N PRO A 153 11.13 -8.75 -12.26
CA PRO A 153 10.42 -7.48 -12.38
C PRO A 153 11.32 -6.42 -13.01
N GLU A 154 10.75 -5.44 -13.71
CA GLU A 154 11.52 -4.30 -14.20
C GLU A 154 12.08 -3.48 -13.03
N PRO A 155 13.27 -2.90 -13.17
CA PRO A 155 13.78 -1.96 -12.19
C PRO A 155 13.07 -0.61 -12.33
N TYR A 156 13.02 0.15 -11.24
CA TYR A 156 12.66 1.56 -11.33
C TYR A 156 13.86 2.37 -11.80
N LEU A 157 13.63 3.17 -12.84
CA LEU A 157 14.55 4.19 -13.30
C LEU A 157 13.91 5.56 -13.11
N PRO A 158 14.70 6.62 -12.86
CA PRO A 158 14.16 7.96 -12.71
C PRO A 158 13.45 8.42 -13.98
N GLN A 159 12.31 9.06 -13.81
CA GLN A 159 11.65 9.82 -14.86
C GLN A 159 11.91 11.31 -14.62
N LEU A 160 12.38 12.02 -15.64
CA LEU A 160 12.69 13.44 -15.55
C LEU A 160 11.52 14.24 -16.11
N LEU A 161 10.86 15.03 -15.26
CA LEU A 161 9.76 15.91 -15.61
C LEU A 161 10.17 17.37 -15.45
N LEU A 162 9.99 18.16 -16.51
CA LEU A 162 10.37 19.58 -16.54
C LEU A 162 9.15 20.44 -16.19
N THR A 163 9.21 21.18 -15.08
CA THR A 163 8.11 22.07 -14.68
C THR A 163 7.77 23.18 -15.69
N SER A 164 8.68 23.47 -16.63
CA SER A 164 8.46 24.42 -17.72
C SER A 164 7.73 23.84 -18.93
N ASN A 165 7.64 22.51 -19.03
CA ASN A 165 6.82 21.82 -20.03
C ASN A 165 5.40 21.69 -19.48
N ALA A 166 4.39 22.03 -20.29
CA ALA A 166 3.00 22.05 -19.84
C ALA A 166 2.44 20.66 -19.50
N ASP A 167 2.82 19.62 -20.23
CA ASP A 167 2.35 18.25 -19.99
C ASP A 167 3.01 17.67 -18.74
N ASP A 168 4.32 17.90 -18.57
CA ASP A 168 5.05 17.52 -17.35
C ASP A 168 4.52 18.28 -16.12
N HIS A 169 4.27 19.58 -16.27
CA HIS A 169 3.66 20.40 -15.21
C HIS A 169 2.31 19.83 -14.79
N PHE A 170 1.46 19.48 -15.76
CA PHE A 170 0.20 18.80 -15.49
C PHE A 170 0.42 17.45 -14.80
N ALA A 171 1.33 16.60 -15.27
CA ALA A 171 1.63 15.31 -14.64
C ALA A 171 2.15 15.45 -13.19
N ILE A 172 2.87 16.53 -12.90
CA ILE A 172 3.40 16.81 -11.56
C ILE A 172 2.32 17.36 -10.62
N PHE A 173 1.52 18.33 -11.06
CA PHE A 173 0.70 19.17 -10.18
C PHE A 173 -0.81 18.94 -10.32
N ALA A 174 -1.26 18.14 -11.28
CA ALA A 174 -2.68 17.91 -11.50
C ALA A 174 -3.36 17.31 -10.27
N ASP A 175 -4.61 17.72 -10.06
CA ASP A 175 -5.49 17.00 -9.16
C ASP A 175 -5.77 15.61 -9.75
N VAL A 176 -5.71 14.55 -8.94
CA VAL A 176 -5.97 13.17 -9.40
C VAL A 176 -7.33 13.02 -10.10
N LEU A 177 -8.33 13.82 -9.72
CA LEU A 177 -9.65 13.82 -10.36
C LEU A 177 -9.65 14.43 -11.76
N SER A 178 -8.59 15.16 -12.13
CA SER A 178 -8.41 15.77 -13.45
C SER A 178 -7.55 14.94 -14.39
N LEU A 179 -6.90 13.88 -13.91
CA LEU A 179 -6.04 13.02 -14.71
C LEU A 179 -6.85 12.21 -15.73
N PRO A 180 -6.26 11.79 -16.87
CA PRO A 180 -6.99 11.09 -17.93
C PRO A 180 -7.29 9.61 -17.62
N SER A 181 -6.80 9.08 -16.50
CA SER A 181 -7.01 7.69 -16.07
C SER A 181 -7.42 7.63 -14.60
N LEU A 182 -8.10 6.55 -14.20
CA LEU A 182 -8.40 6.23 -12.80
C LEU A 182 -7.16 5.73 -12.03
N TYR A 183 -6.16 5.22 -12.74
CA TYR A 183 -4.95 4.61 -12.18
C TYR A 183 -3.73 5.56 -12.23
N MET A 184 -3.94 6.81 -12.64
CA MET A 184 -2.88 7.81 -12.65
C MET A 184 -2.95 8.60 -11.35
N LYS A 185 -1.78 8.87 -10.77
CA LYS A 185 -1.57 9.87 -9.73
C LYS A 185 -0.66 10.98 -10.26
N ASN A 186 -0.66 12.12 -9.58
CA ASN A 186 0.34 13.14 -9.86
C ASN A 186 1.70 12.70 -9.33
N ALA A 187 2.77 13.20 -9.95
CA ALA A 187 4.12 12.81 -9.60
C ALA A 187 4.70 13.57 -8.39
N PHE A 188 4.03 14.61 -7.88
CA PHE A 188 4.58 15.56 -6.90
C PHE A 188 5.23 14.89 -5.69
N GLY A 189 4.51 13.96 -5.06
CA GLY A 189 4.96 13.27 -3.85
C GLY A 189 6.14 12.31 -4.08
N ASP A 190 6.37 11.92 -5.32
CA ASP A 190 7.44 11.01 -5.74
C ASP A 190 8.66 11.78 -6.31
N CYS A 191 8.61 13.12 -6.32
CA CYS A 191 9.65 13.97 -6.90
C CYS A 191 10.82 14.20 -5.93
N LEU A 192 12.04 14.00 -6.43
CA LEU A 192 13.21 14.76 -6.01
C LEU A 192 13.29 16.07 -6.79
N TRP A 193 13.30 17.19 -6.06
CA TRP A 193 13.27 18.54 -6.63
C TRP A 193 14.68 19.08 -6.79
N THR A 194 15.03 19.44 -8.01
CA THR A 194 16.38 19.84 -8.37
C THR A 194 16.39 20.94 -9.43
N SER A 195 17.48 21.69 -9.53
CA SER A 195 17.75 22.54 -10.69
C SER A 195 18.77 21.91 -11.59
N ALA A 196 18.62 22.13 -12.89
CA ALA A 196 19.60 21.67 -13.86
C ALA A 196 20.01 22.74 -14.85
N ASN A 197 21.23 22.58 -15.34
CA ASN A 197 21.68 23.22 -16.55
C ASN A 197 21.59 22.21 -17.70
N TYR A 198 20.88 22.59 -18.76
CA TYR A 198 20.91 21.79 -19.98
C TYR A 198 22.28 21.96 -20.63
N THR A 199 23.05 20.88 -20.71
CA THR A 199 24.28 20.86 -21.50
C THR A 199 24.03 20.02 -22.75
N SER A 200 24.34 20.59 -23.92
CA SER A 200 24.14 19.94 -25.22
C SER A 200 25.02 18.70 -25.43
N ALA A 201 26.00 18.45 -24.54
CA ALA A 201 26.97 17.37 -24.67
C ALA A 201 26.40 15.99 -24.30
N LEU A 202 25.38 15.93 -23.43
CA LEU A 202 24.82 14.67 -22.92
C LEU A 202 23.36 14.45 -23.31
N ASN A 203 22.72 15.40 -24.01
CA ASN A 203 21.26 15.43 -24.22
C ASN A 203 20.45 15.18 -22.94
N GLN A 204 21.03 15.49 -21.79
CA GLN A 204 20.42 15.30 -20.48
C GLN A 204 20.71 16.51 -19.59
N PRO A 205 19.75 16.88 -18.72
CA PRO A 205 19.95 17.96 -17.76
C PRO A 205 21.05 17.59 -16.77
N GLN A 206 22.10 18.40 -16.66
CA GLN A 206 23.09 18.26 -15.60
C GLN A 206 22.49 18.85 -14.33
N ILE A 207 22.11 17.98 -13.41
CA ILE A 207 21.58 18.37 -12.10
C ILE A 207 22.67 19.09 -11.30
N THR A 208 22.36 20.32 -10.89
CA THR A 208 23.32 21.23 -10.23
C THR A 208 23.10 21.34 -8.74
N LYS A 209 21.85 21.21 -8.28
CA LYS A 209 21.49 21.32 -6.87
C LYS A 209 20.21 20.55 -6.56
N LEU A 210 20.23 19.77 -5.50
CA LEU A 210 19.02 19.18 -4.90
C LEU A 210 18.47 20.17 -3.85
N TYR A 211 17.16 20.42 -3.87
CA TYR A 211 16.50 21.35 -2.95
C TYR A 211 15.70 20.62 -1.88
N SER A 212 14.93 19.63 -2.31
CA SER A 212 13.99 18.88 -1.51
C SER A 212 13.66 17.57 -2.21
N GLY A 213 12.92 16.69 -1.54
CA GLY A 213 12.53 15.41 -2.09
C GLY A 213 11.36 14.84 -1.33
N TRP A 214 10.49 14.14 -2.04
CA TRP A 214 9.34 13.41 -1.51
C TRP A 214 8.51 14.27 -0.56
N LEU A 215 8.13 15.44 -1.06
CA LEU A 215 7.39 16.43 -0.28
C LEU A 215 5.93 16.00 -0.11
N PRO A 216 5.31 16.34 1.03
CA PRO A 216 3.92 16.01 1.26
C PRO A 216 3.02 16.93 0.40
N LEU A 217 1.86 16.44 -0.04
CA LEU A 217 1.01 17.11 -1.04
C LEU A 217 0.56 18.52 -0.62
N GLU A 218 0.54 18.85 0.66
CA GLU A 218 0.21 20.19 1.16
C GLU A 218 1.23 21.25 0.71
N LYS A 219 2.44 20.83 0.34
CA LYS A 219 3.49 21.69 -0.23
C LYS A 219 3.36 21.90 -1.72
N MET A 220 2.45 21.21 -2.39
CA MET A 220 2.30 21.24 -3.85
C MET A 220 2.08 22.66 -4.39
N ASN A 221 1.16 23.42 -3.81
CA ASN A 221 0.88 24.81 -4.22
C ASN A 221 2.06 25.77 -3.96
N GLU A 222 2.87 25.50 -2.91
CA GLU A 222 4.05 26.33 -2.60
C GLU A 222 5.13 26.12 -3.66
N ILE A 223 5.42 24.86 -3.99
CA ILE A 223 6.41 24.50 -5.02
C ILE A 223 5.94 24.90 -6.42
N ASP A 224 4.65 24.78 -6.72
CA ASP A 224 4.06 25.21 -8.00
C ASP A 224 4.15 26.74 -8.22
N GLN A 225 4.38 27.53 -7.16
CA GLN A 225 4.59 28.97 -7.29
C GLN A 225 6.06 29.35 -7.45
N ASP A 226 6.99 28.45 -7.12
CA ASP A 226 8.45 28.66 -7.17
C ASP A 226 9.10 27.94 -8.36
N LEU A 227 8.45 27.96 -9.54
CA LEU A 227 8.80 27.18 -10.74
C LEU A 227 10.11 27.56 -11.44
N ASN A 228 10.94 28.43 -10.85
CA ASN A 228 12.15 28.90 -11.52
C ASN A 228 13.20 27.77 -11.61
N HIS A 229 13.17 27.05 -12.74
CA HIS A 229 14.16 26.06 -13.19
C HIS A 229 14.17 24.74 -12.40
N ASN A 230 13.01 24.30 -11.91
CA ASN A 230 12.91 23.03 -11.19
C ASN A 230 12.63 21.86 -12.15
N ILE A 231 13.38 20.77 -11.95
CA ILE A 231 13.12 19.44 -12.50
C ILE A 231 12.57 18.60 -11.36
N CYS A 232 11.49 17.89 -11.63
CA CYS A 232 11.05 16.78 -10.81
C CYS A 232 11.72 15.50 -11.35
N VAL A 233 12.56 14.88 -10.53
CA VAL A 233 13.08 13.55 -10.79
C VAL A 233 12.17 12.58 -10.03
N VAL A 234 11.30 11.86 -10.74
CA VAL A 234 10.36 10.91 -10.14
C VAL A 234 11.08 9.61 -9.83
N LEU A 235 11.13 9.21 -8.57
CA LEU A 235 11.64 7.91 -8.14
C LEU A 235 11.16 7.55 -6.73
N PRO A 236 11.06 6.25 -6.41
CA PRO A 236 10.76 5.79 -5.05
C PRO A 236 11.75 6.34 -4.02
N GLN A 237 11.30 6.46 -2.76
CA GLN A 237 12.19 6.80 -1.65
C GLN A 237 13.27 5.71 -1.43
N PRO A 238 14.47 6.07 -0.95
CA PRO A 238 15.47 5.10 -0.50
C PRO A 238 14.91 4.18 0.57
N PHE A 239 15.31 2.91 0.53
CA PHE A 239 15.02 1.99 1.62
C PHE A 239 15.68 2.45 2.92
N HIS A 240 15.12 2.03 4.05
CA HIS A 240 15.56 2.42 5.37
C HIS A 240 16.33 1.29 6.07
N VAL A 241 17.46 1.64 6.66
CA VAL A 241 18.24 0.76 7.53
C VAL A 241 18.24 1.38 8.92
N ASN A 242 17.60 0.70 9.88
CA ASN A 242 17.45 1.20 11.25
C ASN A 242 16.81 2.60 11.31
N GLY A 243 15.72 2.78 10.58
CA GLY A 243 14.97 4.04 10.53
C GLY A 243 15.65 5.20 9.78
N LYS A 244 16.79 4.97 9.12
CA LYS A 244 17.47 6.00 8.32
C LYS A 244 17.45 5.65 6.83
N PRO A 245 17.18 6.61 5.93
CA PRO A 245 17.25 6.36 4.50
C PRO A 245 18.68 5.95 4.12
N TYR A 246 18.79 4.99 3.21
CA TYR A 246 20.05 4.40 2.82
C TYR A 246 20.03 4.07 1.33
N SER A 247 21.11 4.43 0.64
CA SER A 247 21.37 4.02 -0.73
C SER A 247 22.60 3.11 -0.76
N LEU A 248 22.60 2.12 -1.66
CA LEU A 248 23.74 1.28 -1.93
C LEU A 248 24.56 1.87 -3.08
N PHE A 249 25.87 1.67 -3.00
CA PHE A 249 26.82 2.08 -4.04
C PHE A 249 27.59 0.85 -4.52
N ILE A 250 27.46 0.53 -5.82
CA ILE A 250 28.18 -0.57 -6.45
C ILE A 250 29.33 -0.01 -7.28
N ASN A 251 30.54 -0.47 -6.99
CA ASN A 251 31.72 -0.17 -7.80
C ASN A 251 31.71 -1.04 -9.06
N ILE A 252 31.88 -0.40 -10.20
CA ILE A 252 31.97 -1.03 -11.51
C ILE A 252 33.44 -1.05 -11.93
N LYS A 253 33.95 -2.22 -12.28
CA LYS A 253 35.32 -2.38 -12.77
C LYS A 253 35.38 -2.11 -14.27
N GLN A 254 36.60 -1.90 -14.79
CA GLN A 254 36.84 -1.65 -16.22
C GLN A 254 36.35 -2.77 -17.16
N ASP A 255 36.18 -4.00 -16.66
CA ASP A 255 35.63 -5.13 -17.40
C ASP A 255 34.10 -5.27 -17.25
N ASN A 256 33.42 -4.23 -16.75
CA ASN A 256 32.02 -4.19 -16.38
C ASN A 256 31.61 -5.24 -15.33
N SER A 257 32.58 -5.85 -14.63
CA SER A 257 32.28 -6.70 -13.48
C SER A 257 32.00 -5.86 -12.24
N PHE A 258 31.18 -6.39 -11.34
CA PHE A 258 30.80 -5.73 -10.10
C PHE A 258 30.73 -6.74 -8.95
N GLN A 259 30.70 -6.22 -7.73
CA GLN A 259 30.47 -7.00 -6.53
C GLN A 259 29.50 -6.25 -5.63
N TRP A 260 28.53 -6.98 -5.08
CA TRP A 260 27.64 -6.45 -4.05
C TRP A 260 28.44 -6.03 -2.81
N PRO A 261 28.05 -4.95 -2.11
CA PRO A 261 28.66 -4.56 -0.85
C PRO A 261 28.69 -5.72 0.15
N SER A 262 29.84 -5.93 0.80
CA SER A 262 30.07 -7.07 1.72
C SER A 262 29.22 -7.02 2.99
N ASN A 263 28.60 -5.88 3.25
CA ASN A 263 27.72 -5.67 4.38
C ASN A 263 26.27 -6.13 4.12
N ILE A 264 25.94 -6.54 2.89
CA ILE A 264 24.69 -7.22 2.58
C ILE A 264 24.83 -8.71 2.88
N SER A 265 23.85 -9.27 3.60
CA SER A 265 23.66 -10.70 3.77
C SER A 265 22.38 -11.15 3.12
N TRP A 266 22.55 -12.10 2.21
CA TRP A 266 21.46 -12.64 1.44
C TRP A 266 20.85 -13.83 2.19
N TYR A 267 19.53 -13.92 2.17
CA TYR A 267 18.80 -15.05 2.74
C TYR A 267 17.79 -15.61 1.76
N THR A 268 17.61 -16.92 1.80
CA THR A 268 16.59 -17.59 1.00
C THR A 268 15.25 -17.42 1.71
N ILE A 269 14.26 -16.81 1.03
CA ILE A 269 12.88 -16.83 1.52
C ILE A 269 12.43 -18.30 1.49
N PRO A 270 12.03 -18.90 2.62
CA PRO A 270 11.51 -20.26 2.60
C PRO A 270 10.29 -20.29 1.68
N SER A 271 10.29 -21.13 0.65
CA SER A 271 9.04 -21.44 -0.05
C SER A 271 8.06 -21.96 0.99
N PRO A 272 6.81 -21.44 1.05
CA PRO A 272 5.82 -21.96 1.97
C PRO A 272 5.73 -23.46 1.70
N SER A 273 6.18 -24.28 2.65
CA SER A 273 6.13 -25.71 2.45
C SER A 273 4.65 -26.08 2.40
N SER A 274 4.23 -26.89 1.44
CA SER A 274 2.84 -27.37 1.34
C SER A 274 2.35 -28.05 2.63
N ASN A 275 3.26 -28.36 3.56
CA ASN A 275 3.01 -28.93 4.87
C ASN A 275 2.83 -27.90 6.00
N ASP A 276 3.17 -26.61 5.83
CA ASP A 276 3.00 -25.57 6.85
C ASP A 276 1.62 -24.91 6.80
N ILE A 277 1.00 -24.92 5.62
CA ILE A 277 -0.33 -24.35 5.32
C ILE A 277 -1.46 -25.06 6.10
N LEU A 278 -1.25 -26.33 6.47
CA LEU A 278 -2.32 -27.22 6.98
C LEU A 278 -2.04 -27.81 8.37
N LYS A 279 -1.02 -27.33 9.09
CA LYS A 279 -0.65 -27.85 10.43
C LYS A 279 -1.18 -27.04 11.60
N THR A 280 -2.00 -26.02 11.37
CA THR A 280 -2.90 -25.57 12.43
C THR A 280 -3.89 -26.70 12.67
N LYS A 281 -3.66 -27.50 13.72
CA LYS A 281 -4.72 -28.34 14.28
C LYS A 281 -5.97 -27.47 14.36
N PRO A 282 -7.13 -27.90 13.82
CA PRO A 282 -8.35 -27.14 14.01
C PRO A 282 -8.46 -26.82 15.50
N VAL A 283 -8.56 -25.52 15.80
CA VAL A 283 -8.88 -25.05 17.15
C VAL A 283 -10.05 -25.92 17.59
N SER A 284 -9.90 -26.62 18.72
CA SER A 284 -10.77 -27.71 19.12
C SER A 284 -12.24 -27.40 18.81
N ASP A 285 -12.95 -28.36 18.21
CA ASP A 285 -14.37 -28.28 17.80
C ASP A 285 -15.33 -27.76 18.90
N VAL A 286 -14.85 -27.66 20.13
CA VAL A 286 -15.55 -27.18 21.32
C VAL A 286 -15.93 -25.70 21.26
N TRP A 287 -15.17 -24.83 20.58
CA TRP A 287 -15.48 -23.38 20.57
C TRP A 287 -16.53 -22.98 19.51
N TYR A 288 -16.68 -23.75 18.44
CA TYR A 288 -17.54 -23.39 17.31
C TYR A 288 -18.99 -23.88 17.44
N ASN A 289 -19.22 -25.03 18.08
CA ASN A 289 -20.54 -25.68 18.07
C ASN A 289 -21.64 -24.89 18.83
N ASP A 290 -21.26 -24.01 19.76
CA ASP A 290 -22.19 -23.21 20.55
C ASP A 290 -22.39 -21.78 19.99
N LEU A 291 -21.64 -21.40 18.94
CA LEU A 291 -21.80 -20.09 18.30
C LEU A 291 -22.89 -20.15 17.23
N GLN A 292 -24.11 -19.81 17.63
CA GLN A 292 -25.21 -19.62 16.71
C GLN A 292 -25.30 -18.15 16.28
N TRP A 293 -25.27 -17.94 14.96
CA TRP A 293 -25.64 -16.65 14.39
C TRP A 293 -27.10 -16.32 14.74
N PRO A 294 -27.44 -15.03 14.95
CA PRO A 294 -28.83 -14.62 15.08
C PRO A 294 -29.66 -15.15 13.91
N THR A 295 -30.89 -15.59 14.16
CA THR A 295 -31.79 -16.04 13.08
C THR A 295 -32.13 -14.93 12.09
N THR A 296 -31.95 -13.66 12.50
CA THR A 296 -32.10 -12.45 11.68
C THR A 296 -30.89 -12.13 10.81
N PHE A 297 -29.77 -12.86 10.95
CA PHE A 297 -28.49 -12.54 10.30
C PHE A 297 -28.63 -12.33 8.79
N ALA A 298 -29.27 -13.25 8.07
CA ALA A 298 -29.37 -13.16 6.61
C ALA A 298 -30.17 -11.93 6.15
N ASP A 299 -31.24 -11.60 6.88
CA ASP A 299 -32.09 -10.45 6.57
C ASP A 299 -31.38 -9.13 6.91
N GLU A 300 -30.70 -9.07 8.05
CA GLU A 300 -29.90 -7.92 8.46
C GLU A 300 -28.70 -7.70 7.55
N TRP A 301 -27.99 -8.77 7.19
CA TRP A 301 -26.87 -8.72 6.24
C TRP A 301 -27.33 -8.17 4.90
N LYS A 302 -28.45 -8.67 4.35
CA LYS A 302 -29.01 -8.19 3.08
C LYS A 302 -29.50 -6.75 3.16
N SER A 303 -30.15 -6.37 4.26
CA SER A 303 -30.62 -5.00 4.50
C SER A 303 -29.43 -4.03 4.56
N ASN A 304 -28.40 -4.37 5.33
CA ASN A 304 -27.16 -3.59 5.40
C ASN A 304 -26.47 -3.53 4.04
N MET A 305 -26.44 -4.62 3.27
CA MET A 305 -25.87 -4.64 1.93
C MET A 305 -26.52 -3.58 1.04
N TYR A 306 -27.85 -3.51 0.99
CA TYR A 306 -28.54 -2.49 0.20
C TYR A 306 -28.30 -1.07 0.68
N ARG A 307 -28.25 -0.84 2.01
CA ARG A 307 -28.00 0.50 2.56
C ARG A 307 -26.58 0.97 2.30
N LEU A 308 -25.59 0.11 2.56
CA LEU A 308 -24.18 0.45 2.47
C LEU A 308 -23.65 0.48 1.03
N THR A 309 -24.32 -0.18 0.10
CA THR A 309 -24.08 -0.02 -1.35
C THR A 309 -24.80 1.18 -1.96
N GLY A 310 -25.63 1.90 -1.18
CA GLY A 310 -26.41 3.04 -1.67
C GLY A 310 -27.66 2.66 -2.47
N MET A 311 -28.03 1.37 -2.56
CA MET A 311 -29.29 0.93 -3.17
C MET A 311 -30.51 1.31 -2.33
N GLN A 312 -30.34 1.51 -1.03
CA GLN A 312 -31.33 2.02 -0.09
C GLN A 312 -30.70 3.14 0.75
N PRO A 313 -31.50 4.08 1.29
CA PRO A 313 -30.97 5.11 2.13
C PRO A 313 -30.51 4.55 3.48
N LEU A 314 -29.47 5.13 4.04
CA LEU A 314 -29.13 4.97 5.45
C LEU A 314 -30.32 5.42 6.30
N GLN A 315 -30.71 4.57 7.25
CA GLN A 315 -31.77 4.84 8.19
C GLN A 315 -31.17 5.14 9.55
N TYR A 316 -31.23 6.39 9.97
CA TYR A 316 -30.90 6.82 11.32
C TYR A 316 -32.17 6.91 12.15
N GLU A 317 -32.08 6.64 13.44
CA GLU A 317 -33.14 6.95 14.39
C GLU A 317 -33.31 8.49 14.48
N ASN A 318 -34.23 9.04 13.66
CA ASN A 318 -34.64 10.46 13.59
C ASN A 318 -33.83 11.42 12.70
N LYS A 319 -33.22 10.95 11.59
CA LYS A 319 -32.56 11.86 10.61
C LYS A 319 -33.05 11.65 9.17
N THR A 320 -32.65 12.60 8.32
CA THR A 320 -32.80 12.58 6.86
C THR A 320 -32.30 11.27 6.27
N GLU A 321 -33.05 10.72 5.31
CA GLU A 321 -32.63 9.58 4.48
C GLU A 321 -31.46 9.99 3.57
N ILE A 322 -30.35 9.27 3.64
CA ILE A 322 -29.14 9.54 2.84
C ILE A 322 -28.83 8.33 1.97
N TYR A 323 -28.80 8.49 0.65
CA TYR A 323 -28.27 7.47 -0.26
C TYR A 323 -26.76 7.63 -0.37
N LEU A 324 -26.01 6.55 -0.13
CA LEU A 324 -24.55 6.51 -0.27
C LEU A 324 -24.14 6.33 -1.74
N THR A 325 -24.10 7.43 -2.49
CA THR A 325 -23.72 7.45 -3.91
C THR A 325 -22.31 7.95 -4.17
N ARG A 326 -21.66 8.55 -3.16
CA ARG A 326 -20.29 9.07 -3.24
C ARG A 326 -19.48 8.52 -2.08
N LYS A 327 -18.74 7.46 -2.36
CA LYS A 327 -17.96 6.71 -1.36
C LYS A 327 -16.47 6.65 -1.71
N SER A 328 -16.03 7.33 -2.76
CA SER A 328 -14.60 7.50 -2.98
C SER A 328 -14.09 8.62 -2.08
N SER A 329 -13.08 8.28 -1.29
CA SER A 329 -12.33 9.15 -0.39
C SER A 329 -11.72 10.36 -1.09
N ILE A 330 -11.28 10.19 -2.33
CA ILE A 330 -10.74 11.24 -3.19
C ILE A 330 -11.76 12.36 -3.47
N GLN A 331 -13.07 12.07 -3.47
CA GLN A 331 -14.11 13.08 -3.72
C GLN A 331 -14.25 14.03 -2.53
N THR A 332 -14.19 15.35 -2.77
CA THR A 332 -14.30 16.36 -1.70
C THR A 332 -15.71 16.45 -1.09
N ASP A 333 -16.72 15.90 -1.77
CA ASP A 333 -18.11 15.82 -1.32
C ASP A 333 -18.54 14.36 -1.03
N ASN A 334 -17.58 13.50 -0.68
CA ASN A 334 -17.83 12.13 -0.27
C ASN A 334 -18.74 12.04 0.97
N GLN A 335 -19.36 10.87 1.14
CA GLN A 335 -20.35 10.61 2.18
C GLN A 335 -19.82 9.66 3.27
N LEU A 336 -18.50 9.48 3.37
CA LEU A 336 -17.89 8.51 4.28
C LEU A 336 -18.15 8.81 5.76
N MET A 337 -18.26 10.09 6.12
CA MET A 337 -18.66 10.49 7.47
C MET A 337 -20.07 10.00 7.84
N HIS A 338 -21.00 9.93 6.89
CA HIS A 338 -22.33 9.37 7.11
C HIS A 338 -22.27 7.86 7.34
N LEU A 339 -21.42 7.16 6.57
CA LEU A 339 -21.16 5.73 6.75
C LEU A 339 -20.56 5.45 8.15
N ILE A 340 -19.55 6.20 8.58
CA ILE A 340 -18.98 6.07 9.92
C ILE A 340 -20.02 6.32 11.01
N ASP A 341 -20.82 7.38 10.89
CA ASP A 341 -21.88 7.68 11.87
C ASP A 341 -22.93 6.56 11.92
N TYR A 342 -23.25 5.95 10.78
CA TYR A 342 -24.15 4.79 10.73
C TYR A 342 -23.55 3.59 11.46
N LEU A 343 -22.26 3.28 11.25
CA LEU A 343 -21.58 2.18 11.93
C LEU A 343 -21.49 2.41 13.43
N ILE A 344 -21.16 3.62 13.87
CA ILE A 344 -21.19 3.98 15.30
C ILE A 344 -22.58 3.71 15.89
N GLU A 345 -23.66 4.08 15.19
CA GLU A 345 -25.01 3.78 15.65
C GLU A 345 -25.27 2.27 15.75
N GLN A 346 -24.83 1.47 14.78
CA GLN A 346 -25.00 0.01 14.82
C GLN A 346 -24.20 -0.62 15.98
N TYR A 347 -22.94 -0.21 16.18
CA TYR A 347 -22.12 -0.70 17.28
C TYR A 347 -22.64 -0.26 18.65
N ASN A 348 -23.19 0.96 18.75
CA ASN A 348 -23.86 1.44 19.97
C ASN A 348 -25.07 0.58 20.34
N LYS A 349 -25.85 0.09 19.36
CA LYS A 349 -26.97 -0.85 19.59
C LYS A 349 -26.50 -2.18 20.18
N LEU A 350 -25.24 -2.56 19.93
CA LEU A 350 -24.59 -3.74 20.51
C LEU A 350 -23.91 -3.45 21.86
N ASN A 351 -23.99 -2.21 22.37
CA ASN A 351 -23.25 -1.73 23.54
C ASN A 351 -21.72 -1.93 23.42
N ILE A 352 -21.19 -1.73 22.21
CA ILE A 352 -19.76 -1.83 21.92
C ILE A 352 -19.17 -0.41 21.86
N GLN A 353 -18.04 -0.22 22.54
CA GLN A 353 -17.36 1.07 22.55
C GLN A 353 -16.70 1.33 21.19
N THR A 354 -16.79 2.57 20.73
CA THR A 354 -16.15 3.03 19.51
C THR A 354 -15.32 4.29 19.75
N GLU A 355 -14.26 4.48 18.95
CA GLU A 355 -13.48 5.71 18.87
C GLU A 355 -13.43 6.17 17.42
N LYS A 356 -13.80 7.44 17.20
CA LYS A 356 -13.76 8.09 15.90
C LYS A 356 -12.50 8.94 15.82
N GLN A 357 -11.57 8.57 14.94
CA GLN A 357 -10.35 9.34 14.71
C GLN A 357 -10.55 10.28 13.53
N ILE A 358 -10.78 11.56 13.81
CA ILE A 358 -11.02 12.59 12.78
C ILE A 358 -9.69 13.08 12.21
N PHE A 359 -9.65 13.26 10.89
CA PHE A 359 -8.52 13.84 10.19
C PHE A 359 -9.00 14.73 9.02
N TYR A 360 -8.06 15.41 8.37
CA TYR A 360 -8.32 16.31 7.25
C TYR A 360 -7.54 15.85 6.02
N TRP A 361 -8.26 15.59 4.92
CA TRP A 361 -7.70 15.12 3.66
C TRP A 361 -8.38 15.83 2.50
N ARG A 362 -7.61 16.34 1.53
CA ARG A 362 -8.10 17.09 0.36
C ARG A 362 -9.20 18.11 0.71
N ASN A 363 -8.89 18.96 1.69
CA ASN A 363 -9.80 19.97 2.22
C ASN A 363 -11.13 19.46 2.82
N THR A 364 -11.22 18.17 3.10
CA THR A 364 -12.43 17.49 3.56
C THR A 364 -12.16 16.81 4.90
N THR A 365 -13.11 16.91 5.83
CA THR A 365 -13.05 16.17 7.09
C THR A 365 -13.50 14.73 6.86
N GLN A 366 -12.65 13.79 7.24
CA GLN A 366 -12.93 12.35 7.18
C GLN A 366 -12.60 11.73 8.54
N ALA A 367 -12.88 10.43 8.70
CA ALA A 367 -12.60 9.74 9.95
C ALA A 367 -12.36 8.24 9.76
N ASN A 368 -11.45 7.70 10.56
CA ASN A 368 -11.38 6.28 10.84
C ASN A 368 -12.30 5.95 12.02
N LEU A 369 -12.69 4.69 12.13
CA LEU A 369 -13.45 4.17 13.25
C LEU A 369 -12.74 2.95 13.84
N ILE A 370 -12.44 3.01 15.13
CA ILE A 370 -11.93 1.89 15.91
C ILE A 370 -13.06 1.39 16.81
N VAL A 371 -13.28 0.09 16.82
CA VAL A 371 -14.29 -0.59 17.62
C VAL A 371 -13.59 -1.49 18.62
N TYR A 372 -13.89 -1.33 19.91
CA TYR A 372 -13.23 -2.08 20.98
C TYR A 372 -14.14 -3.18 21.50
N ILE A 373 -13.73 -4.43 21.28
CA ILE A 373 -14.35 -5.62 21.84
C ILE A 373 -13.40 -6.18 22.90
N PRO A 374 -13.54 -5.75 24.18
CA PRO A 374 -12.57 -6.09 25.21
C PRO A 374 -12.70 -7.56 25.60
N ALA A 375 -11.56 -8.23 25.77
CA ALA A 375 -11.50 -9.50 26.46
C ALA A 375 -12.09 -9.34 27.87
N ARG A 376 -12.65 -10.43 28.41
CA ARG A 376 -13.21 -10.49 29.77
C ARG A 376 -12.69 -11.69 30.56
N GLY A 377 -11.82 -12.50 29.96
CA GLY A 377 -11.13 -13.59 30.63
C GLY A 377 -10.29 -13.11 31.80
N SER A 378 -10.13 -14.01 32.78
CA SER A 378 -9.29 -13.76 33.96
C SER A 378 -7.80 -13.68 33.63
N TYR A 379 -7.39 -14.29 32.51
CA TYR A 379 -6.03 -14.19 31.96
C TYR A 379 -6.00 -13.14 30.85
N ARG A 380 -5.13 -12.14 30.98
CA ARG A 380 -4.96 -11.06 29.99
C ARG A 380 -3.69 -11.30 29.16
N CYS A 381 -3.84 -11.25 27.85
CA CYS A 381 -2.77 -11.20 26.86
C CYS A 381 -2.54 -9.72 26.47
N HIS A 382 -1.30 -9.32 26.17
CA HIS A 382 -0.98 -7.90 26.01
C HIS A 382 -1.40 -7.30 24.66
N GLU A 383 -1.43 -8.07 23.57
CA GLU A 383 -1.66 -7.50 22.23
C GLU A 383 -3.06 -7.86 21.70
N PRO A 384 -3.81 -6.86 21.17
CA PRO A 384 -5.11 -7.10 20.56
C PRO A 384 -4.99 -7.89 19.25
N VAL A 385 -6.08 -8.53 18.85
CA VAL A 385 -6.27 -9.01 17.48
C VAL A 385 -6.97 -7.90 16.71
N VAL A 386 -6.37 -7.45 15.60
CA VAL A 386 -6.92 -6.36 14.79
C VAL A 386 -7.51 -6.92 13.51
N PHE A 387 -8.79 -6.67 13.27
CA PHE A 387 -9.44 -6.85 11.97
C PHE A 387 -9.54 -5.48 11.31
N ILE A 388 -9.10 -5.38 10.06
CA ILE A 388 -9.01 -4.11 9.35
C ILE A 388 -9.81 -4.22 8.07
N ASP A 389 -10.57 -3.18 7.77
CA ASP A 389 -11.28 -3.00 6.52
C ASP A 389 -11.21 -1.54 6.09
N HIS A 390 -11.27 -1.29 4.79
CA HIS A 390 -11.46 0.06 4.27
C HIS A 390 -12.95 0.34 3.97
N ILE A 391 -13.38 1.59 4.07
CA ILE A 391 -14.81 1.98 3.97
C ILE A 391 -15.16 2.70 2.66
N ASP A 392 -14.15 3.23 2.01
CA ASP A 392 -14.26 3.91 0.75
C ASP A 392 -14.30 2.92 -0.42
N THR A 393 -14.65 3.44 -1.58
CA THR A 393 -14.75 2.65 -2.80
C THR A 393 -14.06 3.33 -3.97
N ALA A 394 -13.49 2.52 -4.86
CA ALA A 394 -12.90 2.99 -6.10
C ALA A 394 -13.94 3.64 -7.04
N PHE A 395 -13.46 4.25 -8.11
CA PHE A 395 -14.32 4.68 -9.22
C PHE A 395 -14.67 3.51 -10.15
N GLU A 396 -15.85 3.56 -10.76
CA GLU A 396 -16.30 2.59 -11.76
C GLU A 396 -15.51 2.76 -13.07
N ALA A 397 -14.62 1.80 -13.38
CA ALA A 397 -13.81 1.81 -14.59
C ALA A 397 -14.66 1.88 -15.88
N ASP A 398 -15.68 1.02 -16.01
CA ASP A 398 -16.55 1.00 -17.19
C ASP A 398 -17.25 2.36 -17.42
N THR A 399 -17.76 2.98 -16.34
CA THR A 399 -18.42 4.30 -16.43
C THR A 399 -17.40 5.38 -16.84
N PHE A 400 -16.19 5.33 -16.30
CA PHE A 400 -15.13 6.26 -16.67
C PHE A 400 -14.68 6.11 -18.12
N ASP A 401 -14.47 4.89 -18.59
CA ASP A 401 -14.06 4.60 -19.97
C ASP A 401 -15.13 5.04 -20.98
N ASP A 402 -16.41 4.85 -20.65
CA ASP A 402 -17.53 5.20 -21.53
C ASP A 402 -17.84 6.72 -21.54
N THR A 403 -17.65 7.41 -20.42
CA THR A 403 -18.20 8.78 -20.23
C THR A 403 -17.20 9.82 -19.72
N GLY A 404 -16.07 9.40 -19.18
CA GLY A 404 -15.14 10.23 -18.41
C GLY A 404 -15.64 10.60 -17.00
N GLU A 405 -16.82 10.14 -16.60
CA GLU A 405 -17.39 10.42 -15.27
C GLU A 405 -16.74 9.54 -14.20
N ARG A 406 -16.26 10.17 -13.12
CA ARG A 406 -15.78 9.49 -11.93
C ARG A 406 -16.94 9.20 -10.97
N ARG A 407 -17.59 8.06 -11.16
CA ARG A 407 -18.66 7.57 -10.29
C ARG A 407 -18.12 6.55 -9.30
N SER A 408 -18.40 6.71 -8.01
CA SER A 408 -18.02 5.71 -7.00
C SER A 408 -18.74 4.39 -7.26
N THR A 409 -18.02 3.27 -7.14
CA THR A 409 -18.68 1.96 -7.19
C THR A 409 -19.59 1.77 -5.96
N PRO A 410 -20.74 1.09 -6.11
CA PRO A 410 -21.54 0.63 -4.98
C PRO A 410 -20.74 -0.23 -3.99
N GLY A 411 -19.72 -0.95 -4.46
CA GLY A 411 -18.73 -1.63 -3.62
C GLY A 411 -19.26 -2.82 -2.82
N ALA A 412 -20.19 -3.61 -3.38
CA ALA A 412 -20.73 -4.79 -2.69
C ALA A 412 -19.62 -5.81 -2.32
N ASP A 413 -18.76 -6.12 -3.29
CA ASP A 413 -17.65 -7.07 -3.13
C ASP A 413 -16.40 -6.41 -2.54
N ASP A 414 -16.24 -5.10 -2.78
CA ASP A 414 -15.10 -4.29 -2.36
C ASP A 414 -15.62 -2.90 -1.91
N ASN A 415 -15.90 -2.68 -0.62
CA ASN A 415 -15.64 -3.54 0.53
C ASN A 415 -16.84 -3.72 1.49
N VAL A 416 -18.06 -3.47 1.00
CA VAL A 416 -19.27 -3.49 1.85
C VAL A 416 -19.52 -4.87 2.47
N SER A 417 -19.27 -5.96 1.74
CA SER A 417 -19.47 -7.32 2.26
C SER A 417 -18.56 -7.63 3.45
N GLY A 418 -17.28 -7.24 3.41
CA GLY A 418 -16.33 -7.36 4.50
C GLY A 418 -16.79 -6.55 5.72
N LEU A 419 -17.17 -5.30 5.47
CA LEU A 419 -17.58 -4.36 6.51
C LEU A 419 -18.82 -4.85 7.26
N ILE A 420 -19.80 -5.41 6.55
CA ILE A 420 -21.00 -6.01 7.16
C ILE A 420 -20.63 -7.29 7.93
N ALA A 421 -19.71 -8.10 7.40
CA ALA A 421 -19.26 -9.30 8.09
C ALA A 421 -18.60 -8.95 9.43
N LEU A 422 -17.76 -7.92 9.48
CA LEU A 422 -17.17 -7.42 10.73
C LEU A 422 -18.25 -6.93 11.69
N LEU A 423 -19.14 -6.04 11.24
CA LEU A 423 -20.25 -5.52 12.06
C LEU A 423 -21.09 -6.63 12.68
N GLN A 424 -21.46 -7.63 11.89
CA GLN A 424 -22.29 -8.75 12.35
C GLN A 424 -21.50 -9.70 13.25
N SER A 425 -20.22 -9.95 12.94
CA SER A 425 -19.35 -10.80 13.77
C SER A 425 -19.14 -10.22 15.16
N ALA A 426 -19.11 -8.90 15.31
CA ALA A 426 -18.91 -8.23 16.59
C ALA A 426 -19.95 -8.65 17.65
N ALA A 427 -21.21 -8.84 17.25
CA ALA A 427 -22.27 -9.31 18.14
C ALA A 427 -22.01 -10.73 18.69
N ILE A 428 -21.31 -11.57 17.93
CA ILE A 428 -20.92 -12.92 18.34
C ILE A 428 -19.62 -12.88 19.13
N LEU A 429 -18.63 -12.15 18.64
CA LEU A 429 -17.32 -12.01 19.28
C LEU A 429 -17.44 -11.42 20.68
N GLN A 430 -18.37 -10.50 20.92
CA GLN A 430 -18.66 -9.98 22.25
C GLN A 430 -19.04 -11.09 23.25
N LYS A 431 -19.77 -12.12 22.80
CA LYS A 431 -20.16 -13.27 23.63
C LYS A 431 -19.00 -14.21 23.91
N THR A 432 -18.06 -14.33 22.96
CA THR A 432 -16.87 -15.18 23.14
C THR A 432 -15.83 -14.55 24.06
N GLN A 433 -15.91 -13.24 24.32
CA GLN A 433 -14.91 -12.53 25.12
C GLN A 433 -14.84 -12.95 26.59
N GLU A 434 -15.85 -13.63 27.14
CA GLU A 434 -15.85 -14.08 28.55
C GLU A 434 -14.63 -14.96 28.91
N ASN A 435 -14.12 -15.71 27.94
CA ASN A 435 -12.95 -16.58 28.10
C ASN A 435 -11.75 -16.16 27.26
N ALA A 436 -11.85 -15.05 26.52
CA ALA A 436 -10.77 -14.55 25.69
C ALA A 436 -9.72 -13.83 26.55
N CYS A 437 -8.46 -13.94 26.14
CA CYS A 437 -7.35 -13.20 26.77
C CYS A 437 -6.94 -11.94 26.01
N ARG A 438 -7.26 -11.84 24.71
CA ARG A 438 -6.90 -10.72 23.83
C ARG A 438 -8.14 -9.90 23.52
N ASP A 439 -8.00 -8.58 23.54
CA ASP A 439 -9.01 -7.69 22.98
C ASP A 439 -9.09 -7.88 21.46
N ILE A 440 -10.25 -7.58 20.87
CA ILE A 440 -10.43 -7.52 19.43
C ILE A 440 -10.74 -6.08 19.03
N TRP A 441 -10.01 -5.57 18.04
CA TRP A 441 -10.23 -4.25 17.49
C TRP A 441 -10.69 -4.39 16.04
N ASP A 442 -11.91 -3.96 15.72
CA ASP A 442 -12.32 -3.76 14.32
C ASP A 442 -11.94 -2.33 13.93
N VAL A 443 -11.16 -2.16 12.87
CA VAL A 443 -10.67 -0.87 12.40
C VAL A 443 -11.17 -0.65 10.98
N PHE A 444 -12.01 0.38 10.84
CA PHE A 444 -12.54 0.83 9.57
C PHE A 444 -11.81 2.09 9.16
N MET A 445 -11.08 2.02 8.05
CA MET A 445 -10.20 3.08 7.58
C MET A 445 -10.67 3.62 6.25
N ASP A 446 -10.31 4.87 5.98
CA ASP A 446 -10.29 5.35 4.61
C ASP A 446 -9.00 4.82 3.95
N ASP A 447 -9.08 4.13 2.81
CA ASP A 447 -7.91 3.51 2.17
C ASP A 447 -6.90 4.55 1.68
N ASP A 448 -7.34 5.77 1.36
CA ASP A 448 -6.47 6.92 1.09
C ASP A 448 -5.65 7.35 2.33
N LEU A 449 -5.93 6.79 3.52
CA LEU A 449 -5.22 7.13 4.75
C LEU A 449 -4.03 6.24 5.09
N TRP A 450 -3.88 5.08 4.44
CA TRP A 450 -2.61 4.34 4.50
C TRP A 450 -1.42 5.27 4.19
N TYR A 451 -1.67 6.26 3.33
CA TYR A 451 -0.76 7.28 2.88
C TYR A 451 -0.30 8.25 3.98
N MET A 452 -1.16 8.64 4.93
CA MET A 452 -0.81 9.67 5.93
C MET A 452 -0.17 9.11 7.20
N ILE A 453 -0.48 7.87 7.57
CA ILE A 453 0.13 7.22 8.74
C ILE A 453 1.57 6.77 8.43
N THR A 454 1.89 6.52 7.15
CA THR A 454 3.21 6.04 6.72
C THR A 454 4.14 7.13 6.18
N ASN A 455 3.62 8.27 5.69
CA ASN A 455 4.42 9.33 5.05
C ASN A 455 4.46 10.66 5.82
N GLN A 456 4.43 10.69 7.16
CA GLN A 456 4.94 11.89 7.84
C GLN A 456 6.44 12.02 7.47
N PRO A 457 6.85 13.00 6.63
CA PRO A 457 8.23 13.13 6.24
C PRO A 457 8.97 13.73 7.42
N ILE A 458 9.67 12.88 8.17
CA ILE A 458 10.69 13.38 9.06
C ILE A 458 11.92 13.66 8.18
N TYR A 459 12.43 14.90 8.29
CA TYR A 459 13.77 15.39 7.92
C TYR A 459 13.92 16.30 6.69
N HIS A 460 14.67 17.38 6.96
CA HIS A 460 15.40 18.18 5.99
C HIS A 460 16.56 17.37 5.40
N ILE A 461 16.65 17.34 4.07
CA ILE A 461 17.85 16.92 3.35
C ILE A 461 18.98 17.91 3.69
N GLN A 462 20.09 17.42 4.24
CA GLN A 462 21.32 18.21 4.46
C GLN A 462 22.33 17.98 3.33
#